data_AF-A0A7W1PH05-F1
#
_entry.id   AF-A0A7W1PH05-F1
#
_cell.length_a   1.000
_cell.length_b   1.000
_cell.length_c   1.000
_cell.angle_alpha   90.00
_cell.angle_beta   90.00
_cell.angle_gamma   90.00
#
_symmetry.space_group_name_H-M   'P 1'
#
loop_
_entity.id
_entity.type
_entity.pdbx_description
1 polymer ?
#
loop_
_entity_poly.entity_id
_entity_poly.type
_entity_poly.pdbx_seq_one_letter_code
_entity_poly.pdbx_strand_id
1 'polypeptide(L)'
;MTAPADPLHDAARLAEIAELGLLTDSADPILADIATRAATALGLPVSLVSVVLDEALHVAAAHGIEPLWLNETLGHPVEWSFCARSVHTREAYVVENARHDPEHRANPLVTEDGVRCYAGVPLISSRGFVLGNLCVVGLEARTFTTGEIEQLRTLADEAVARIEARRPV
;
A
#
# COMPACT_ATOMS: atom_id res chain seq x y z
N MET A 1 -25.37 17.17 -11.96
CA MET A 1 -25.05 16.07 -11.04
C MET A 1 -23.55 16.14 -10.81
N THR A 2 -23.12 16.72 -9.70
CA THR A 2 -21.71 16.70 -9.28
C THR A 2 -21.29 15.24 -9.19
N ALA A 3 -20.18 14.89 -9.85
CA ALA A 3 -19.56 13.58 -9.65
C ALA A 3 -19.37 13.37 -8.14
N PRO A 4 -19.53 12.13 -7.62
CA PRO A 4 -19.18 11.86 -6.24
C PRO A 4 -17.76 12.37 -5.99
N ALA A 5 -17.55 13.07 -4.87
CA ALA A 5 -16.22 13.54 -4.51
C ALA A 5 -15.27 12.35 -4.48
N ASP A 6 -14.15 12.47 -5.19
CA ASP A 6 -13.11 11.45 -5.24
C ASP A 6 -12.68 11.09 -3.82
N PRO A 7 -12.77 9.81 -3.39
CA PRO A 7 -12.36 9.36 -2.07
C PRO A 7 -10.90 9.69 -1.70
N LEU A 8 -10.01 9.88 -2.67
CA LEU A 8 -8.64 10.36 -2.42
C LEU A 8 -8.63 11.73 -1.75
N HIS A 9 -9.58 12.60 -2.13
CA HIS A 9 -9.75 13.97 -1.67
C HIS A 9 -10.75 14.10 -0.50
N ASP A 10 -11.18 12.99 0.10
CA ASP A 10 -12.04 13.02 1.29
C ASP A 10 -11.29 13.65 2.48
N ALA A 11 -11.71 14.85 2.87
CA ALA A 11 -11.10 15.60 3.96
C ALA A 11 -11.15 14.85 5.30
N ALA A 12 -12.18 14.05 5.57
CA ALA A 12 -12.27 13.28 6.82
C ALA A 12 -11.27 12.11 6.83
N ARG A 13 -11.04 11.50 5.66
CA ARG A 13 -10.03 10.45 5.48
C ARG A 13 -8.61 10.99 5.67
N LEU A 14 -8.31 12.14 5.06
CA LEU A 14 -7.01 12.80 5.20
C LEU A 14 -6.77 13.28 6.63
N ALA A 15 -7.80 13.79 7.31
CA ALA A 15 -7.73 14.13 8.72
C ALA A 15 -7.42 12.90 9.59
N GLU A 16 -8.06 11.75 9.33
CA GLU A 16 -7.75 10.51 10.05
C GLU A 16 -6.28 10.08 9.87
N ILE A 17 -5.75 10.16 8.64
CA ILE A 17 -4.33 9.85 8.37
C ILE A 17 -3.41 10.78 9.19
N ALA A 18 -3.71 12.08 9.19
CA ALA A 18 -2.94 13.06 9.95
C ALA A 18 -3.02 12.81 11.46
N GLU A 19 -4.21 12.53 12.00
CA GLU A 19 -4.43 12.20 13.42
C GLU A 19 -3.71 10.92 13.84
N LEU A 20 -3.51 9.96 12.94
CA LEU A 20 -2.78 8.72 13.22
C LEU A 20 -1.25 8.88 13.18
N GLY A 21 -0.73 10.07 12.83
CA GLY A 21 0.71 10.35 12.83
C GLY A 21 1.50 9.55 11.79
N LEU A 22 0.82 9.05 10.76
CA LEU A 22 1.37 8.13 9.75
C LEU A 22 2.42 8.73 8.82
N LEU A 23 2.53 10.06 8.79
CA LEU A 23 3.48 10.81 7.96
C LEU A 23 4.71 11.27 8.75
N THR A 24 4.88 10.79 9.98
CA THR A 24 6.04 11.15 10.81
C THR A 24 7.21 10.21 10.53
N ASP A 25 8.41 10.76 10.32
CA ASP A 25 9.65 10.06 9.95
C ASP A 25 10.21 9.06 10.99
N SER A 26 9.40 8.64 11.97
CA SER A 26 9.83 7.63 12.94
C SER A 26 9.58 6.23 12.38
N ALA A 27 10.66 5.59 11.90
CA ALA A 27 10.65 4.20 11.48
C ALA A 27 9.98 3.32 12.56
N ASP A 28 8.89 2.64 12.19
CA ASP A 28 8.19 1.73 13.10
C ASP A 28 8.71 0.29 12.91
N PRO A 29 9.49 -0.25 13.86
CA PRO A 29 10.05 -1.58 13.71
C PRO A 29 8.98 -2.67 13.62
N ILE A 30 7.78 -2.45 14.19
CA ILE A 30 6.68 -3.42 14.12
C ILE A 30 6.04 -3.39 12.73
N LEU A 31 5.84 -2.22 12.13
CA LEU A 31 5.33 -2.15 10.74
C LEU A 31 6.37 -2.69 9.74
N ALA A 32 7.66 -2.47 9.98
CA ALA A 32 8.73 -3.03 9.17
C ALA A 32 8.80 -4.57 9.26
N ASP A 33 8.59 -5.13 10.46
CA ASP A 33 8.46 -6.59 10.63
C ASP A 33 7.23 -7.14 9.89
N ILE A 34 6.09 -6.46 9.95
CA ILE A 34 4.89 -6.85 9.20
C ILE A 34 5.15 -6.85 7.68
N ALA A 35 5.80 -5.80 7.15
CA ALA A 35 6.19 -5.77 5.74
C ALA A 35 7.14 -6.93 5.39
N THR A 36 8.11 -7.22 6.25
CA THR A 36 9.04 -8.35 6.07
C THR A 36 8.32 -9.70 6.06
N ARG A 37 7.37 -9.91 6.98
CA ARG A 37 6.54 -11.11 7.05
C ARG A 37 5.67 -11.27 5.82
N ALA A 38 5.09 -10.19 5.30
CA ALA A 38 4.28 -10.22 4.08
C ALA A 38 5.12 -10.62 2.85
N ALA A 39 6.28 -9.99 2.66
CA ALA A 39 7.23 -10.33 1.61
C ALA A 39 7.67 -11.80 1.71
N THR A 40 8.04 -12.25 2.91
CA THR A 40 8.54 -13.61 3.16
C THR A 40 7.45 -14.67 2.96
N ALA A 41 6.25 -14.45 3.49
CA ALA A 41 5.15 -15.40 3.39
C ALA A 41 4.76 -15.67 1.93
N LEU A 42 4.77 -14.63 1.11
CA LEU A 42 4.46 -14.74 -0.31
C LEU A 42 5.70 -15.00 -1.14
N GLY A 43 6.93 -14.95 -0.61
CA GLY A 43 8.16 -15.16 -1.37
C GLY A 43 8.35 -14.10 -2.47
N LEU A 44 8.06 -12.84 -2.16
CA LEU A 44 8.21 -11.69 -3.07
C LEU A 44 9.27 -10.72 -2.54
N PRO A 45 9.99 -10.02 -3.43
CA PRO A 45 11.15 -9.22 -3.05
C PRO A 45 10.81 -7.96 -2.28
N VAL A 46 9.62 -7.39 -2.48
CA VAL A 46 9.23 -6.11 -1.91
C VAL A 46 7.88 -6.22 -1.22
N SER A 47 7.77 -5.58 -0.06
CA SER A 47 6.49 -5.32 0.60
C SER A 47 6.48 -3.93 1.21
N LEU A 48 5.33 -3.26 1.19
CA LEU A 48 5.14 -1.92 1.74
C LEU A 48 3.93 -1.90 2.67
N VAL A 49 4.07 -1.21 3.80
CA VAL A 49 2.97 -0.57 4.51
C VAL A 49 2.90 0.85 3.97
N SER A 50 1.90 1.11 3.15
CA SER A 50 1.75 2.36 2.40
C SER A 50 0.55 3.17 2.89
N VAL A 51 0.67 4.48 2.77
CA VAL A 51 -0.37 5.47 3.09
C VAL A 51 -0.69 6.22 1.81
N VAL A 52 -1.95 6.24 1.41
CA VAL A 52 -2.39 6.91 0.19
C VAL A 52 -2.96 8.28 0.57
N LEU A 53 -2.32 9.35 0.13
CA LEU A 53 -2.77 10.72 0.27
C LEU A 53 -3.61 11.14 -0.94
N ASP A 54 -3.89 12.42 -1.07
CA ASP A 54 -4.61 13.03 -2.20
C ASP A 54 -3.78 13.02 -3.50
N GLU A 55 -2.49 13.38 -3.42
CA GLU A 55 -1.60 13.47 -4.59
C GLU A 55 -0.38 12.54 -4.54
N ALA A 56 -0.14 11.88 -3.40
CA ALA A 56 1.02 11.02 -3.21
C ALA A 56 0.69 9.69 -2.52
N LEU A 57 1.55 8.70 -2.74
CA LEU A 57 1.71 7.57 -1.85
C LEU A 57 2.93 7.83 -0.96
N HIS A 58 2.77 7.59 0.33
CA HIS A 58 3.85 7.61 1.31
C HIS A 58 4.13 6.19 1.83
N VAL A 59 5.40 5.88 2.06
CA VAL A 59 5.86 4.59 2.59
C VAL A 59 6.08 4.71 4.09
N ALA A 60 5.18 4.15 4.90
CA ALA A 60 5.29 4.17 6.35
C ALA A 60 6.25 3.09 6.88
N ALA A 61 6.32 1.95 6.19
CA ALA A 61 7.32 0.92 6.41
C ALA A 61 7.48 0.06 5.16
N ALA A 62 8.62 -0.62 5.03
CA ALA A 62 8.92 -1.42 3.85
C ALA A 62 9.88 -2.57 4.14
N HIS A 63 9.96 -3.48 3.18
CA HIS A 63 10.96 -4.52 3.06
C HIS A 63 11.48 -4.55 1.61
N GLY A 64 12.80 -4.72 1.45
CA GLY A 64 13.42 -4.98 0.14
C GLY A 64 13.51 -3.77 -0.79
N ILE A 65 13.34 -2.55 -0.26
CA ILE A 65 13.41 -1.32 -1.04
C ILE A 65 14.81 -0.69 -1.04
N GLU A 66 15.75 -1.19 -0.22
CA GLU A 66 17.10 -0.65 -0.06
C GLU A 66 17.85 -0.36 -1.38
N PRO A 67 17.76 -1.21 -2.43
CA PRO A 67 18.42 -0.92 -3.71
C PRO A 67 17.61 0.00 -4.63
N LEU A 68 16.40 0.40 -4.26
CA LEU A 68 15.47 1.18 -5.07
C LEU A 68 15.52 2.66 -4.69
N TRP A 69 15.25 3.53 -5.66
CA TRP A 69 15.10 4.98 -5.41
C TRP A 69 14.01 5.29 -4.38
N LEU A 70 13.03 4.41 -4.23
CA LEU A 70 11.96 4.53 -3.24
C LEU A 70 12.47 4.57 -1.79
N ASN A 71 13.66 4.00 -1.51
CA ASN A 71 14.28 4.07 -0.18
C ASN A 71 14.78 5.48 0.17
N GLU A 72 15.06 6.32 -0.84
CA GLU A 72 15.47 7.70 -0.62
C GLU A 72 14.27 8.64 -0.56
N THR A 73 13.22 8.38 -1.35
CA THR A 73 12.05 9.27 -1.46
C THR A 73 10.92 8.93 -0.50
N LEU A 74 10.84 7.67 -0.03
CA LEU A 74 9.77 7.15 0.84
C LEU A 74 8.36 7.46 0.32
N GLY A 75 8.20 7.48 -0.99
CA GLY A 75 6.95 7.81 -1.64
C GLY A 75 7.10 8.07 -3.14
N HIS A 76 5.95 8.22 -3.80
CA HIS A 76 5.83 8.52 -5.22
C HIS A 76 4.46 9.16 -5.53
N PRO A 77 4.25 9.77 -6.71
CA PRO A 77 2.94 10.31 -7.12
C PRO A 77 1.80 9.28 -7.03
N VAL A 78 0.62 9.69 -6.57
CA VAL A 78 -0.52 8.77 -6.36
C VAL A 78 -0.99 8.13 -7.66
N GLU A 79 -0.85 8.83 -8.79
CA GLU A 79 -1.20 8.32 -10.12
C GLU A 79 -0.36 7.10 -10.54
N TRP A 80 0.80 6.88 -9.93
CA TRP A 80 1.60 5.68 -10.16
C TRP A 80 1.20 4.53 -9.22
N SER A 81 0.34 4.79 -8.22
CA SER A 81 0.02 3.85 -7.15
C SER A 81 -0.98 2.78 -7.56
N PHE A 82 -0.57 1.52 -7.44
CA PHE A 82 -1.50 0.39 -7.40
C PHE A 82 -2.40 0.44 -6.16
N CYS A 83 -1.90 0.99 -5.04
CA CYS A 83 -2.62 1.03 -3.77
C CYS A 83 -3.84 1.98 -3.80
N ALA A 84 -3.80 3.03 -4.63
CA ALA A 84 -4.87 4.02 -4.73
C ALA A 84 -6.22 3.42 -5.16
N ARG A 85 -6.21 2.27 -5.85
CA ARG A 85 -7.42 1.56 -6.23
C ARG A 85 -8.21 1.05 -5.02
N SER A 86 -7.52 0.64 -3.96
CA SER A 86 -8.17 0.16 -2.72
C SER A 86 -8.87 1.29 -1.95
N VAL A 87 -8.48 2.56 -2.14
CA VAL A 87 -9.20 3.70 -1.56
C VAL A 87 -10.62 3.83 -2.13
N HIS A 88 -10.78 3.51 -3.42
CA HIS A 88 -12.07 3.55 -4.10
C HIS A 88 -12.92 2.30 -3.85
N THR A 89 -12.28 1.12 -3.90
CA THR A 89 -12.98 -0.17 -3.88
C THR A 89 -13.17 -0.72 -2.47
N ARG A 90 -12.30 -0.33 -1.53
CA ARG A 90 -12.20 -0.91 -0.18
C ARG A 90 -11.92 -2.42 -0.20
N GLU A 91 -11.40 -2.91 -1.31
CA GLU A 91 -11.14 -4.32 -1.55
C GLU A 91 -9.65 -4.57 -1.85
N ALA A 92 -9.26 -5.83 -1.74
CA ALA A 92 -7.95 -6.28 -2.15
C ALA A 92 -7.79 -6.08 -3.67
N TYR A 93 -6.61 -5.68 -4.09
CA TYR A 93 -6.29 -5.51 -5.50
C TYR A 93 -5.12 -6.38 -5.90
N VAL A 94 -5.28 -7.14 -6.98
CA VAL A 94 -4.29 -8.09 -7.48
C VAL A 94 -4.05 -7.82 -8.96
N VAL A 95 -2.78 -7.70 -9.31
CA VAL A 95 -2.30 -7.60 -10.69
C VAL A 95 -1.29 -8.72 -10.89
N GLU A 96 -1.66 -9.71 -11.69
CA GLU A 96 -0.81 -10.89 -11.92
C GLU A 96 0.31 -10.61 -12.93
N ASN A 97 0.04 -9.72 -13.90
CA ASN A 97 1.03 -9.24 -14.87
C ASN A 97 0.72 -7.80 -15.32
N ALA A 98 1.40 -6.84 -14.70
CA ALA A 98 1.24 -5.41 -14.94
C ALA A 98 1.60 -4.98 -16.36
N ARG A 99 2.39 -5.77 -17.11
CA ARG A 99 2.66 -5.47 -18.54
C ARG A 99 1.45 -5.65 -19.43
N HIS A 100 0.51 -6.52 -19.04
CA HIS A 100 -0.72 -6.79 -19.80
C HIS A 100 -1.93 -6.12 -19.17
N ASP A 101 -1.77 -5.53 -18.00
CA ASP A 101 -2.81 -4.79 -17.31
C ASP A 101 -3.10 -3.47 -18.05
N PRO A 102 -4.33 -3.23 -18.55
CA PRO A 102 -4.65 -2.02 -19.30
C PRO A 102 -4.46 -0.72 -18.51
N GLU A 103 -4.62 -0.76 -17.18
CA GLU A 103 -4.49 0.40 -16.29
C GLU A 103 -3.02 0.68 -15.95
N HIS A 104 -2.19 -0.36 -15.84
CA HIS A 104 -0.81 -0.23 -15.35
C HIS A 104 0.29 -0.41 -16.39
N ARG A 105 0.01 -0.92 -17.60
CA ARG A 105 1.06 -1.21 -18.61
C ARG A 105 1.92 -0.01 -19.03
N ALA A 106 1.42 1.21 -18.84
CA ALA A 106 2.13 2.46 -19.15
C ALA A 106 2.64 3.19 -17.90
N ASN A 107 2.48 2.58 -16.71
CA ASN A 107 2.91 3.15 -15.45
C ASN A 107 4.45 3.11 -15.34
N PRO A 108 5.12 4.19 -14.89
CA PRO A 108 6.58 4.20 -14.71
C PRO A 108 7.13 3.07 -13.85
N LEU A 109 6.40 2.63 -12.81
CA LEU A 109 6.81 1.50 -11.97
C LEU A 109 6.89 0.18 -12.79
N VAL A 110 6.11 0.08 -13.87
CA VAL A 110 6.11 -1.10 -14.76
C VAL A 110 7.15 -0.96 -15.86
N THR A 111 7.25 0.22 -16.49
CA THR A 111 8.12 0.44 -17.65
C THR A 111 9.58 0.64 -17.26
N GLU A 112 9.84 1.38 -16.18
CA GLU A 112 11.18 1.72 -15.72
C GLU A 112 11.65 0.81 -14.59
N ASP A 113 10.82 0.59 -13.56
CA ASP A 113 11.24 -0.17 -12.36
C ASP A 113 11.00 -1.70 -12.47
N GLY A 114 10.36 -2.13 -13.56
CA GLY A 114 10.22 -3.55 -13.86
C GLY A 114 9.16 -4.30 -13.04
N VAL A 115 8.25 -3.61 -12.34
CA VAL A 115 7.14 -4.25 -11.62
C VAL A 115 6.32 -5.14 -12.57
N ARG A 116 6.04 -6.37 -12.15
CA ARG A 116 5.25 -7.34 -12.91
C ARG A 116 4.04 -7.85 -12.16
N CYS A 117 4.16 -8.16 -10.87
CA CYS A 117 2.99 -8.53 -10.09
C CYS A 117 2.86 -7.68 -8.85
N TYR A 118 1.62 -7.51 -8.40
CA TYR A 118 1.23 -6.74 -7.24
C TYR A 118 0.06 -7.45 -6.56
N ALA A 119 0.09 -7.52 -5.23
CA ALA A 119 -1.08 -7.82 -4.44
C ALA A 119 -1.11 -6.88 -3.23
N GLY A 120 -2.24 -6.20 -3.03
CA GLY A 120 -2.41 -5.26 -1.93
C GLY A 120 -3.77 -5.43 -1.27
N VAL A 121 -3.80 -5.27 0.05
CA VAL A 121 -5.01 -5.28 0.86
C VAL A 121 -5.14 -3.94 1.60
N PRO A 122 -6.36 -3.39 1.71
CA PRO A 122 -6.57 -2.09 2.33
C PRO A 122 -6.29 -2.13 3.84
N LEU A 123 -5.62 -1.09 4.33
CA LEU A 123 -5.53 -0.74 5.74
C LEU A 123 -6.74 0.13 6.10
N ILE A 124 -7.74 -0.48 6.73
CA ILE A 124 -8.99 0.20 7.07
C ILE A 124 -8.98 0.53 8.57
N SER A 125 -9.02 1.81 8.93
CA SER A 125 -9.09 2.20 10.35
C SER A 125 -10.40 1.77 11.00
N SER A 126 -10.43 1.76 12.34
CA SER A 126 -11.65 1.52 13.14
C SER A 126 -12.77 2.50 12.82
N ARG A 127 -12.46 3.69 12.31
CA ARG A 127 -13.42 4.69 11.83
C ARG A 127 -13.90 4.42 10.39
N GLY A 128 -13.42 3.35 9.76
CA GLY A 128 -13.84 2.89 8.44
C GLY A 128 -13.12 3.56 7.27
N PHE A 129 -12.07 4.34 7.51
CA PHE A 129 -11.31 5.03 6.46
C PHE A 129 -10.21 4.14 5.88
N VAL A 130 -10.06 4.13 4.55
CA VAL A 130 -8.91 3.47 3.91
C VAL A 130 -7.71 4.41 3.99
N LEU A 131 -6.70 3.97 4.74
CA LEU A 131 -5.47 4.73 4.99
C LEU A 131 -4.45 4.54 3.86
N GLY A 132 -4.42 3.32 3.31
CA GLY A 132 -3.51 2.86 2.26
C GLY A 132 -3.52 1.34 2.24
N ASN A 133 -2.40 0.69 1.92
CA ASN A 133 -2.35 -0.77 1.78
C ASN A 133 -1.14 -1.41 2.49
N LEU A 134 -1.33 -2.64 2.97
CA LEU A 134 -0.23 -3.61 3.01
C LEU A 134 -0.18 -4.30 1.66
N CYS A 135 0.95 -4.21 0.97
CA CYS A 135 1.10 -4.80 -0.36
C CYS A 135 2.45 -5.43 -0.59
N VAL A 136 2.48 -6.41 -1.49
CA VAL A 136 3.68 -7.08 -1.99
C VAL A 136 3.84 -6.81 -3.49
N VAL A 137 5.09 -6.75 -3.95
CA VAL A 137 5.45 -6.43 -5.34
C VAL A 137 6.50 -7.42 -5.83
N GLY A 138 6.35 -7.89 -7.07
CA GLY A 138 7.28 -8.82 -7.71
C GLY A 138 7.73 -8.38 -9.11
N LEU A 139 8.90 -8.88 -9.51
CA LEU A 139 9.55 -8.60 -10.79
C LEU A 139 9.26 -9.67 -11.86
N GLU A 140 8.46 -10.68 -11.52
CA GLU A 140 7.97 -11.72 -12.43
C GLU A 140 6.44 -11.80 -12.34
N ALA A 141 5.80 -12.22 -13.43
CA ALA A 141 4.36 -12.44 -13.43
C ALA A 141 4.01 -13.63 -12.54
N ARG A 142 2.89 -13.53 -11.82
CA ARG A 142 2.47 -14.54 -10.84
C ARG A 142 0.99 -14.44 -10.53
N THR A 143 0.37 -15.60 -10.29
CA THR A 143 -0.99 -15.70 -9.74
C THR A 143 -0.98 -15.73 -8.22
N PHE A 144 -2.00 -15.17 -7.59
CA PHE A 144 -2.17 -15.20 -6.12
C PHE A 144 -3.37 -16.06 -5.74
N THR A 145 -3.18 -16.94 -4.77
CA THR A 145 -4.24 -17.77 -4.19
C THR A 145 -5.06 -16.98 -3.20
N THR A 146 -6.32 -17.39 -2.97
CA THR A 146 -7.15 -16.80 -1.91
C THR A 146 -6.47 -16.88 -0.54
N GLY A 147 -5.75 -17.97 -0.25
CA GLY A 147 -5.04 -18.15 1.01
C GLY A 147 -3.92 -17.11 1.23
N GLU A 148 -3.19 -16.75 0.18
CA GLU A 148 -2.17 -15.69 0.25
C GLU A 148 -2.79 -14.31 0.49
N ILE A 149 -3.95 -14.04 -0.13
CA ILE A 149 -4.69 -12.79 0.11
C ILE A 149 -5.23 -12.73 1.54
N GLU A 150 -5.72 -13.84 2.09
CA GLU A 150 -6.13 -13.91 3.51
C GLU A 150 -4.96 -13.74 4.49
N GLN A 151 -3.78 -14.26 4.14
CA GLN A 151 -2.57 -14.02 4.93
C GLN A 151 -2.19 -12.54 4.94
N LEU A 152 -2.25 -11.87 3.77
CA LEU A 152 -2.05 -10.42 3.69
C LEU A 152 -3.10 -9.66 4.52
N ARG A 153 -4.38 -10.05 4.47
CA ARG A 153 -5.44 -9.43 5.29
C ARG A 153 -5.14 -9.52 6.78
N THR A 154 -4.72 -10.69 7.25
CA THR A 154 -4.36 -10.88 8.67
C THR A 154 -3.22 -9.95 9.09
N LEU A 155 -2.18 -9.82 8.25
CA LEU A 155 -1.06 -8.90 8.49
C LEU A 155 -1.47 -7.43 8.40
N ALA A 156 -2.43 -7.10 7.53
CA ALA A 156 -2.97 -5.76 7.41
C ALA A 156 -3.77 -5.35 8.66
N ASP A 157 -4.54 -6.28 9.23
CA ASP A 157 -5.24 -6.06 10.50
C ASP A 157 -4.24 -5.80 11.65
N GLU A 158 -3.12 -6.55 11.69
CA GLU A 158 -2.03 -6.29 12.63
C GLU A 158 -1.41 -4.89 12.43
N ALA A 159 -1.21 -4.48 11.16
CA ALA A 159 -0.69 -3.15 10.85
C ALA A 159 -1.65 -2.05 11.30
N VAL A 160 -2.95 -2.19 11.04
CA VAL A 160 -3.97 -1.23 11.50
C VAL A 160 -3.96 -1.13 13.02
N ALA A 161 -3.97 -2.26 13.73
CA ALA A 161 -3.91 -2.26 15.19
C ALA A 161 -2.66 -1.54 15.72
N ARG A 162 -1.51 -1.74 15.07
CA ARG A 162 -0.25 -1.05 15.41
C ARG A 162 -0.34 0.46 15.17
N ILE A 163 -0.88 0.86 14.03
CA ILE A 163 -1.07 2.27 13.65
C ILE A 163 -1.97 2.97 14.67
N GLU A 164 -3.11 2.37 15.00
CA GLU A 164 -4.07 2.97 15.94
C GLU A 164 -3.54 3.05 17.37
N ALA A 165 -2.77 2.05 17.81
CA ALA A 165 -2.13 2.05 19.12
C ALA A 165 -1.07 3.16 19.30
N ARG A 166 -0.60 3.77 18.20
CA ARG A 166 0.36 4.88 18.22
C ARG A 166 -0.27 6.26 18.13
N ARG A 167 -1.61 6.35 18.11
CA ARG A 167 -2.31 7.64 17.99
C ARG A 167 -1.68 8.64 18.98
N PRO A 168 -1.08 9.75 18.49
CA PRO A 168 -0.52 10.79 19.34
C PRO A 168 -1.59 11.29 20.31
N VAL A 169 -1.21 11.41 21.59
CA VAL A 169 -2.06 11.95 22.67
C VAL A 169 -1.95 13.47 22.70
#